data_AF-A0A3N9TF50-F1
#
_entry.id   AF-A0A3N9TF50-F1
#
_cell.length_a   1.000
_cell.length_b   1.000
_cell.length_c   1.000
_cell.angle_alpha   90.00
_cell.angle_beta   90.00
_cell.angle_gamma   90.00
#
_symmetry.space_group_name_H-M   'P 1'
#
loop_
_entity.id
_entity.type
_entity.pdbx_description
1 polymer ?
#
loop_
_entity_poly.entity_id
_entity_poly.type
_entity_poly.pdbx_seq_one_letter_code
_entity_poly.pdbx_strand_id
1 'polypeptide(L)'
;MKSFNYIQLTPEQQALKGTAKSKLYVNCYIEMIKRMKDHDIKFPPDPSGQNELGINITEFARWCAFRDRSPLYKNKTINSRLAKDIENIGIEISSQKSSTKSKADVLIAKQGNNINEQSKYIIELSSKVDLLQATLDEKNTKIKELEAKLAASNNAYSEMMRSHSEQIKDSILSGGRTFEC
;
A
#
# COMPACT_ATOMS: atom_id res chain seq x y z
N MET A 1 39.74 4.78 29.18
CA MET A 1 38.33 4.36 29.10
C MET A 1 37.67 4.76 30.42
N LYS A 2 36.71 5.70 30.42
CA LYS A 2 36.00 6.06 31.65
C LYS A 2 35.17 4.86 32.09
N SER A 3 35.44 4.32 33.27
CA SER A 3 34.63 3.23 33.86
C SER A 3 33.22 3.74 34.08
N PHE A 4 32.26 3.27 33.27
CA PHE A 4 30.86 3.56 33.51
C PHE A 4 30.39 2.72 34.72
N ASN A 5 30.28 3.39 35.88
CA ASN A 5 29.88 2.73 37.11
C ASN A 5 28.37 2.52 37.13
N TYR A 6 27.94 1.27 36.94
CA TYR A 6 26.57 0.82 37.11
C TYR A 6 26.09 1.04 38.55
N ILE A 7 24.77 1.15 38.75
CA ILE A 7 24.21 1.24 40.10
C ILE A 7 24.39 -0.13 40.77
N GLN A 8 24.88 -0.12 42.01
CA GLN A 8 24.94 -1.31 42.86
C GLN A 8 24.09 -1.07 44.10
N LEU A 9 23.13 -1.97 44.35
CA LEU A 9 22.29 -1.91 45.54
C LEU A 9 23.01 -2.50 46.74
N THR A 10 22.93 -1.83 47.90
CA THR A 10 23.41 -2.39 49.16
C THR A 10 22.60 -3.63 49.57
N PRO A 11 23.14 -4.53 50.40
CA PRO A 11 22.41 -5.71 50.87
C PRO A 11 21.05 -5.37 51.52
N GLU A 12 20.98 -4.26 52.25
CA GLU A 12 19.76 -3.74 52.86
C GLU A 12 18.71 -3.31 51.82
N GLN A 13 19.14 -2.63 50.76
CA GLN A 13 18.27 -2.22 49.65
C GLN A 13 17.74 -3.42 48.86
N GLN A 14 18.54 -4.48 48.73
CA GLN A 14 18.11 -5.72 48.07
C GLN A 14 17.03 -6.46 48.88
N ALA A 15 17.09 -6.40 50.21
CA ALA A 15 16.13 -7.03 51.12
C ALA A 15 14.75 -6.35 51.13
N LEU A 16 14.64 -5.10 50.63
CA LEU A 16 13.37 -4.39 50.53
C LEU A 16 12.34 -5.13 49.67
N LYS A 17 11.08 -5.09 50.09
CA LYS A 17 9.92 -5.72 49.43
C LYS A 17 8.78 -4.72 49.20
N GLY A 18 7.87 -5.07 48.30
CA GLY A 18 6.66 -4.30 48.03
C GLY A 18 6.90 -2.87 47.55
N THR A 19 6.11 -1.93 48.07
CA THR A 19 6.10 -0.52 47.66
C THR A 19 7.45 0.17 47.85
N ALA A 20 8.18 -0.16 48.91
CA ALA A 20 9.52 0.39 49.18
C ALA A 20 10.51 0.00 48.07
N LYS A 21 10.49 -1.27 47.63
CA LYS A 21 11.32 -1.75 46.53
C LYS A 21 10.95 -1.10 45.20
N SER A 22 9.66 -0.90 44.95
CA SER A 22 9.17 -0.22 43.74
C SER A 22 9.65 1.24 43.68
N LYS A 23 9.58 1.98 44.79
CA LYS A 23 10.13 3.35 44.88
C LYS A 23 11.64 3.39 44.66
N LEU A 24 12.38 2.45 45.27
CA LEU A 24 13.82 2.32 45.05
C LEU A 24 14.14 2.14 43.56
N TYR A 25 13.41 1.28 42.84
CA TYR A 25 13.65 1.08 41.41
C TYR A 25 13.40 2.33 40.56
N VAL A 26 12.39 3.14 40.90
CA VAL A 26 12.17 4.44 40.23
C VAL A 26 13.36 5.36 40.47
N ASN A 27 13.90 5.40 41.69
CA ASN A 27 15.06 6.23 42.01
C ASN A 27 16.31 5.77 41.25
N CYS A 28 16.59 4.47 41.22
CA CYS A 28 17.71 3.91 40.45
C CYS A 28 17.57 4.22 38.95
N TYR A 29 16.37 4.11 38.40
CA TYR A 29 16.12 4.49 37.01
C TYR A 29 16.43 5.97 36.75
N ILE A 30 15.89 6.88 37.57
CA ILE A 30 16.10 8.33 37.40
C ILE A 30 17.59 8.68 37.53
N GLU A 31 18.28 8.07 38.49
CA GLU A 31 19.70 8.27 38.69
C GLU A 31 20.52 7.78 37.49
N MET A 32 20.16 6.63 36.93
CA MET A 32 20.83 6.09 35.74
C MET A 32 20.64 7.01 34.53
N ILE A 33 19.42 7.47 34.27
CA ILE A 33 19.13 8.44 33.19
C ILE A 33 19.93 9.72 33.38
N LYS A 34 20.07 10.22 34.62
CA LYS A 34 20.89 11.39 34.91
C LYS A 34 22.37 11.13 34.58
N ARG A 35 22.94 10.00 35.03
CA ARG A 35 24.32 9.61 34.72
C ARG A 35 24.56 9.46 33.23
N MET A 36 23.60 8.90 32.50
CA MET A 36 23.67 8.78 31.04
C MET A 36 23.76 10.15 30.37
N LYS A 37 22.95 11.12 30.81
CA LYS A 37 23.02 12.51 30.31
C LYS A 37 24.34 13.19 30.69
N ASP A 38 24.79 13.05 31.94
CA ASP A 38 26.01 13.69 32.44
C ASP A 38 27.29 13.14 31.77
N HIS A 39 27.26 11.88 31.31
CA HIS A 39 28.40 11.22 30.67
C HIS A 39 28.26 11.05 29.15
N ASP A 40 27.20 11.57 28.53
CA ASP A 40 26.87 11.41 27.10
C ASP A 40 26.82 9.94 26.66
N ILE A 41 26.20 9.10 27.49
CA ILE A 41 26.06 7.66 27.24
C ILE A 41 24.67 7.39 26.69
N LYS A 42 24.63 6.72 25.54
CA LYS A 42 23.39 6.35 24.86
C LYS A 42 22.83 5.02 25.36
N PHE A 43 21.58 4.75 25.02
CA PHE A 43 20.98 3.46 25.37
C PHE A 43 21.66 2.31 24.61
N PRO A 44 21.84 1.15 25.26
CA PRO A 44 22.45 0.00 24.61
C PRO A 44 21.53 -0.50 23.48
N PRO A 45 22.07 -0.83 22.30
CA PRO A 45 21.25 -1.24 21.17
C PRO A 45 20.79 -2.69 21.34
N ASP A 46 19.57 -3.00 20.90
CA ASP A 46 19.09 -4.39 20.89
C ASP A 46 19.90 -5.23 19.88
N PRO A 47 20.69 -6.24 20.32
CA PRO A 47 21.43 -7.10 19.39
C PRO A 47 20.53 -7.94 18.49
N SER A 48 19.26 -8.16 18.88
CA SER A 48 18.31 -8.95 18.08
C SER A 48 17.51 -8.10 17.10
N GLY A 49 17.43 -6.78 17.32
CA GLY A 49 16.60 -5.86 16.54
C GLY A 49 15.12 -6.27 16.46
N GLN A 50 14.62 -6.96 17.49
CA GLN A 50 13.23 -7.43 17.56
C GLN A 50 12.39 -6.61 18.53
N ASN A 51 13.02 -5.83 19.40
CA ASN A 51 12.34 -5.07 20.43
C ASN A 51 11.79 -3.75 19.89
N GLU A 52 10.54 -3.42 20.25
CA GLU A 52 9.83 -2.22 19.78
C GLU A 52 10.56 -0.91 20.13
N LEU A 53 11.25 -0.89 21.27
CA LEU A 53 12.02 0.27 21.74
C LEU A 53 13.43 0.35 21.15
N GLY A 54 13.87 -0.65 20.37
CA GLY A 54 15.20 -0.69 19.75
C GLY A 54 16.39 -0.81 20.71
N ILE A 55 16.13 -0.89 22.02
CA ILE A 55 17.17 -0.96 23.07
C ILE A 55 17.30 -2.35 23.68
N ASN A 56 18.51 -2.69 24.15
CA ASN A 56 18.74 -3.87 24.97
C ASN A 56 18.22 -3.64 26.40
N ILE A 57 16.95 -3.98 26.60
CA ILE A 57 16.25 -3.79 27.88
C ILE A 57 16.88 -4.60 29.01
N THR A 58 17.44 -5.78 28.71
CA THR A 58 18.08 -6.62 29.73
C THR A 58 19.36 -5.99 30.24
N GLU A 59 20.16 -5.42 29.34
CA GLU A 59 21.39 -4.72 29.69
C GLU A 59 21.10 -3.42 30.43
N PHE A 60 20.16 -2.63 29.94
CA PHE A 60 19.73 -1.41 30.62
C PHE A 60 19.15 -1.68 32.02
N ALA A 61 18.39 -2.77 32.20
CA ALA A 61 17.91 -3.20 33.50
C ALA A 61 19.05 -3.49 34.48
N ARG A 62 20.15 -4.10 34.01
CA ARG A 62 21.35 -4.33 34.82
C ARG A 62 22.04 -3.04 35.23
N TRP A 63 22.08 -2.04 34.33
CA TRP A 63 22.62 -0.72 34.67
C TRP A 63 21.85 -0.08 35.84
N CYS A 64 20.53 -0.25 35.85
CA CYS A 64 19.64 0.23 36.91
C CYS A 64 19.60 -0.68 38.17
N ALA A 65 20.47 -1.69 38.27
CA ALA A 65 20.49 -2.66 39.36
C ALA A 65 19.21 -3.50 39.52
N PHE A 66 18.46 -3.70 38.45
CA PHE A 66 17.27 -4.55 38.47
C PHE A 66 17.66 -6.02 38.30
N ARG A 67 16.97 -6.90 39.03
CA ARG A 67 17.15 -8.35 38.90
C ARG A 67 16.67 -8.87 37.54
N ASP A 68 15.63 -8.27 37.00
CA ASP A 68 15.00 -8.63 35.75
C ASP A 68 14.43 -7.38 35.04
N ARG A 69 13.92 -7.56 33.83
CA ARG A 69 13.29 -6.48 33.04
C ARG A 69 11.91 -6.06 33.52
N SER A 70 11.28 -6.83 34.42
CA SER A 70 9.91 -6.58 34.88
C SER A 70 9.68 -5.17 35.42
N PRO A 71 10.57 -4.54 36.21
CA PRO A 71 10.35 -3.21 36.76
C PRO A 71 10.20 -2.13 35.69
N LEU A 72 10.86 -2.28 34.54
CA LEU A 72 10.79 -1.31 33.43
C LEU A 72 9.37 -1.24 32.84
N TYR A 73 8.65 -2.36 32.80
CA TYR A 73 7.30 -2.45 32.22
C TYR A 73 6.19 -2.34 33.26
N LYS A 74 6.37 -2.98 34.42
CA LYS A 74 5.35 -3.07 35.48
C LYS A 74 5.24 -1.78 36.30
N ASN A 75 6.33 -1.00 36.40
CA ASN A 75 6.27 0.28 37.08
C ASN A 75 5.77 1.36 36.12
N LYS A 76 4.54 1.85 36.35
CA LYS A 76 3.88 2.86 35.51
C LYS A 76 4.74 4.12 35.32
N THR A 77 5.46 4.56 36.36
CA THR A 77 6.32 5.74 36.30
C THR A 77 7.52 5.53 35.38
N ILE A 78 8.13 4.34 35.42
CA ILE A 78 9.28 4.04 34.57
C ILE A 78 8.81 3.85 33.12
N ASN A 79 7.77 3.04 32.91
CA ASN A 79 7.24 2.72 31.59
C ASN A 79 6.82 3.99 30.81
N SER A 80 6.11 4.91 31.46
CA SER A 80 5.70 6.17 30.82
C SER A 80 6.84 7.14 30.49
N ARG A 81 7.99 7.01 31.17
CA ARG A 81 9.18 7.85 30.94
C ARG A 81 10.15 7.23 29.94
N LEU A 82 10.23 5.90 29.90
CA LEU A 82 11.20 5.15 29.11
C LEU A 82 11.22 5.57 27.64
N ALA A 83 10.06 5.63 26.99
CA ALA A 83 9.98 6.04 25.58
C ALA A 83 10.52 7.47 25.35
N LYS A 84 10.17 8.40 26.24
CA LYS A 84 10.63 9.80 26.17
C LYS A 84 12.13 9.93 26.46
N ASP A 85 12.64 9.16 27.42
CA ASP A 85 14.07 9.19 27.75
C ASP A 85 14.91 8.59 26.61
N ILE A 86 14.42 7.55 25.94
CA ILE A 86 15.03 6.98 24.73
C ILE A 86 15.06 8.01 23.59
N GLU A 87 13.96 8.71 23.35
CA GLU A 87 13.90 9.77 22.33
C GLU A 87 14.88 10.91 22.62
N ASN A 88 15.00 11.31 23.90
CA ASN A 88 15.86 12.42 24.30
C ASN A 88 17.36 12.09 24.32
N ILE A 89 17.75 10.88 24.71
CA ILE A 89 19.16 10.48 24.82
C ILE A 89 19.65 9.82 23.52
N GLY A 90 18.78 9.06 22.86
CA GLY A 90 19.11 8.26 21.69
C GLY A 90 19.71 6.90 22.02
N ILE A 91 19.75 6.05 21.00
CA ILE A 91 20.28 4.68 21.05
C ILE A 91 21.69 4.69 20.46
N GLU A 92 22.60 3.95 21.08
CA GLU A 92 23.94 3.74 20.53
C GLU A 92 23.83 3.03 19.19
N ILE A 93 24.44 3.59 18.14
CA ILE A 93 24.33 3.06 16.79
C ILE A 93 25.19 1.80 16.73
N SER A 94 24.62 0.62 16.97
CA SER A 94 25.26 -0.62 16.52
C SER A 94 25.11 -0.70 15.01
N SER A 95 26.23 -0.94 14.32
CA SER A 95 26.30 -1.08 12.86
C SER A 95 25.64 -2.36 12.32
N GLN A 96 24.63 -2.90 13.00
CA GLN A 96 23.94 -4.12 12.60
C GLN A 96 22.64 -3.76 11.87
N LYS A 97 22.65 -4.02 10.56
CA LYS A 97 21.54 -3.90 9.61
C LYS A 97 20.21 -4.28 10.28
N SER A 98 19.37 -3.30 10.56
CA SER A 98 18.09 -3.54 11.24
C SER A 98 17.22 -4.49 10.40
N SER A 99 16.66 -5.50 11.06
CA SER A 99 15.71 -6.45 10.47
C SER A 99 14.49 -5.74 9.83
N THR A 100 14.18 -4.54 10.31
CA THR A 100 13.16 -3.63 9.77
C THR A 100 13.49 -3.12 8.36
N LYS A 101 14.76 -2.80 8.07
CA LYS A 101 15.16 -2.35 6.73
C LYS A 101 15.06 -3.49 5.72
N SER A 102 15.48 -4.69 6.10
CA SER A 102 15.34 -5.89 5.26
C SER A 102 13.88 -6.24 4.95
N LYS A 103 12.96 -6.12 5.93
CA LYS A 103 11.53 -6.35 5.68
C LYS A 103 10.91 -5.27 4.78
N ALA A 104 11.30 -4.01 4.97
CA ALA A 104 10.86 -2.91 4.12
C ALA A 104 11.32 -3.11 2.67
N ASP A 105 12.58 -3.47 2.45
CA ASP A 105 13.14 -3.71 1.11
C ASP A 105 12.42 -4.87 0.40
N VAL A 106 12.07 -5.95 1.12
CA VAL A 106 11.31 -7.07 0.57
C VAL A 106 9.86 -6.67 0.23
N LEU A 107 9.20 -5.88 1.08
CA LEU A 107 7.85 -5.38 0.81
C LEU A 107 7.83 -4.42 -0.39
N ILE A 108 8.83 -3.54 -0.49
CA ILE A 108 9.01 -2.63 -1.63
C ILE A 108 9.23 -3.42 -2.92
N ALA A 109 10.10 -4.44 -2.90
CA ALA A 109 10.33 -5.29 -4.06
C ALA A 109 9.06 -6.04 -4.50
N LYS A 110 8.29 -6.55 -3.53
CA LYS A 110 7.02 -7.23 -3.80
C LYS A 110 5.97 -6.29 -4.38
N GLN A 111 5.86 -5.07 -3.85
CA GLN A 111 4.98 -4.04 -4.40
C GLN A 111 5.41 -3.60 -5.80
N GLY A 112 6.72 -3.43 -6.04
CA GLY A 112 7.25 -3.10 -7.36
C GLY A 112 6.92 -4.16 -8.42
N ASN A 113 7.04 -5.44 -8.08
CA ASN A 113 6.63 -6.53 -8.97
C ASN A 113 5.12 -6.52 -9.25
N ASN A 114 4.29 -6.27 -8.24
CA ASN A 114 2.84 -6.17 -8.40
C ASN A 114 2.44 -5.00 -9.31
N ILE A 115 3.07 -3.83 -9.16
CA ILE A 115 2.85 -2.66 -10.02
C ILE A 115 3.23 -2.97 -11.48
N ASN A 116 4.34 -3.69 -11.70
CA ASN A 116 4.74 -4.09 -13.04
C ASN A 116 3.74 -5.07 -13.68
N GLU A 117 3.20 -6.02 -12.92
CA GLU A 117 2.15 -6.93 -13.40
C GLU A 117 0.86 -6.18 -13.73
N GLN A 118 0.43 -5.26 -12.88
CA GLN A 118 -0.74 -4.41 -13.14
C GLN A 118 -0.55 -3.52 -14.38
N SER A 119 0.66 -2.98 -14.57
CA SER A 119 0.98 -2.17 -15.75
C SER A 119 0.87 -2.98 -17.04
N LYS A 120 1.35 -4.23 -17.05
CA LYS A 120 1.18 -5.14 -18.19
C LYS A 120 -0.31 -5.44 -18.46
N TYR A 121 -1.08 -5.70 -17.41
CA TYR A 121 -2.51 -5.95 -17.54
C TYR A 121 -3.28 -4.76 -18.10
N ILE A 122 -2.92 -3.53 -17.69
CA ILE A 122 -3.49 -2.30 -18.25
C ILE A 122 -3.18 -2.20 -19.74
N ILE A 123 -1.94 -2.44 -20.16
CA ILE A 123 -1.55 -2.41 -21.59
C ILE A 123 -2.37 -3.41 -22.41
N GLU A 124 -2.55 -4.63 -21.90
CA GLU A 124 -3.38 -5.65 -22.57
C GLU A 124 -4.85 -5.25 -22.67
N LEU A 125 -5.41 -4.67 -21.62
CA LEU A 125 -6.78 -4.18 -21.63
C LEU A 125 -6.96 -3.01 -22.61
N SER A 126 -6.03 -2.06 -22.63
CA SER A 126 -6.04 -0.95 -23.59
C SER A 126 -6.01 -1.46 -25.03
N SER A 127 -5.15 -2.43 -25.34
CA SER A 127 -5.10 -3.04 -26.67
C SER A 127 -6.42 -3.73 -27.05
N LYS A 128 -7.10 -4.40 -26.10
CA LYS A 128 -8.42 -4.99 -26.35
C LYS A 128 -9.49 -3.93 -26.60
N VAL A 129 -9.44 -2.81 -25.88
CA VAL A 129 -10.36 -1.68 -26.09
C VAL A 129 -10.18 -1.10 -27.50
N ASP A 130 -8.94 -0.88 -27.92
CA ASP A 130 -8.65 -0.35 -29.26
C ASP A 130 -9.17 -1.30 -30.37
N LEU A 131 -8.99 -2.60 -30.20
CA LEU A 131 -9.48 -3.60 -31.14
C LEU A 131 -11.02 -3.62 -31.22
N LEU A 132 -11.69 -3.52 -30.06
CA LEU A 132 -13.15 -3.45 -30.00
C LEU A 132 -13.68 -2.17 -30.65
N GLN A 133 -12.99 -1.04 -30.45
CA GLN A 133 -13.35 0.23 -31.07
C GLN A 133 -13.23 0.14 -32.61
N ALA A 134 -12.12 -0.39 -33.11
CA ALA A 134 -11.93 -0.60 -34.54
C ALA A 134 -13.02 -1.51 -35.14
N THR A 135 -13.39 -2.58 -34.43
CA THR A 135 -14.47 -3.48 -34.84
C THR A 135 -15.81 -2.75 -34.87
N LEU A 136 -16.11 -1.92 -33.87
CA LEU A 136 -17.33 -1.11 -33.83
C LEU A 136 -17.42 -0.17 -35.04
N ASP A 137 -16.33 0.51 -35.36
CA ASP A 137 -16.26 1.45 -36.47
C ASP A 137 -16.46 0.75 -37.83
N GLU A 138 -15.89 -0.44 -38.00
CA GLU A 138 -16.12 -1.29 -39.18
C GLU A 138 -17.60 -1.69 -39.29
N LYS A 139 -18.22 -2.15 -38.20
CA LYS A 139 -19.64 -2.53 -38.17
C LYS A 139 -20.55 -1.35 -38.47
N ASN A 140 -20.27 -0.17 -37.91
CA ASN A 140 -21.04 1.05 -38.19
C ASN A 140 -20.94 1.47 -39.65
N THR A 141 -19.75 1.35 -40.25
CA THR A 141 -19.56 1.59 -41.68
C THR A 141 -20.38 0.60 -42.50
N LYS A 142 -20.39 -0.68 -42.11
CA LYS A 142 -21.18 -1.70 -42.80
C LYS A 142 -22.68 -1.46 -42.70
N ILE A 143 -23.17 -1.01 -41.55
CA ILE A 143 -24.58 -0.65 -41.36
C ILE A 143 -24.96 0.47 -42.33
N LYS A 144 -24.17 1.56 -42.38
CA LYS A 144 -24.43 2.68 -43.31
C LYS A 144 -24.46 2.24 -44.77
N GLU A 145 -23.55 1.35 -45.18
CA GLU A 145 -23.57 0.79 -46.54
C GLU A 145 -24.86 0.01 -46.83
N LEU A 146 -25.30 -0.81 -45.88
CA LEU A 146 -26.52 -1.61 -46.04
C LEU A 146 -27.77 -0.74 -46.06
N GLU A 147 -27.83 0.29 -45.21
CA GLU A 147 -28.91 1.28 -45.20
C GLU A 147 -28.99 2.02 -46.55
N ALA A 148 -27.85 2.44 -47.11
CA ALA A 148 -27.81 3.09 -48.42
C ALA A 148 -28.28 2.16 -49.55
N LYS A 149 -27.85 0.88 -49.53
CA LYS A 149 -28.30 -0.12 -50.50
C LYS A 149 -29.79 -0.40 -50.40
N LEU A 150 -30.32 -0.48 -49.18
CA LEU A 150 -31.75 -0.67 -48.94
C LEU A 150 -32.57 0.51 -49.45
N ALA A 151 -32.13 1.74 -49.16
CA ALA A 151 -32.78 2.95 -49.68
C ALA A 151 -32.79 2.99 -51.22
N ALA A 152 -31.66 2.66 -51.86
CA ALA A 152 -31.58 2.57 -53.32
C ALA A 152 -32.52 1.50 -53.89
N SER A 153 -32.59 0.33 -53.26
CA SER A 153 -33.50 -0.75 -53.68
C SER A 153 -34.98 -0.34 -53.55
N ASN A 154 -35.34 0.35 -52.46
CA ASN A 154 -36.70 0.83 -52.24
C ASN A 154 -37.12 1.90 -53.26
N ASN A 155 -36.20 2.80 -53.61
CA ASN A 155 -36.42 3.81 -54.65
C ASN A 155 -36.63 3.14 -56.02
N ALA A 156 -35.76 2.21 -56.40
CA ALA A 156 -35.89 1.49 -57.67
C ALA A 156 -37.21 0.71 -57.76
N TYR A 157 -37.64 0.08 -56.66
CA TYR A 157 -38.93 -0.60 -56.61
C TYR A 157 -40.10 0.39 -56.77
N SER A 158 -40.02 1.53 -56.09
CA SER A 158 -41.05 2.57 -56.16
C SER A 158 -41.16 3.17 -57.57
N GLU A 159 -40.03 3.40 -58.25
CA GLU A 159 -39.98 3.85 -59.65
C GLU A 159 -40.57 2.79 -60.61
N MET A 160 -40.23 1.52 -60.42
CA MET A 160 -40.79 0.41 -61.19
C MET A 160 -42.31 0.34 -61.04
N MET A 161 -42.83 0.42 -59.81
CA MET A 161 -44.26 0.41 -59.54
C MET A 161 -44.97 1.62 -60.15
N ARG A 162 -44.37 2.81 -60.10
CA ARG A 162 -44.90 4.02 -60.75
C ARG A 162 -44.98 3.83 -62.26
N SER A 163 -43.89 3.40 -62.89
CA SER A 163 -43.83 3.13 -64.33
C SER A 163 -44.87 2.09 -64.76
N HIS A 164 -44.99 1.00 -64.00
CA HIS A 164 -46.00 -0.03 -64.27
C HIS A 164 -47.43 0.52 -64.17
N SER A 165 -47.71 1.33 -63.14
CA SER A 165 -49.01 1.98 -62.99
C SER A 165 -49.32 2.95 -64.14
N GLU A 166 -48.33 3.69 -64.63
CA GLU A 166 -48.47 4.58 -65.80
C GLU A 166 -48.76 3.77 -67.07
N GLN A 167 -48.02 2.67 -67.31
CA GLN A 167 -48.26 1.78 -68.45
C GLN A 167 -49.66 1.17 -68.44
N ILE A 168 -50.16 0.72 -67.29
CA ILE A 168 -51.52 0.19 -67.15
C ILE A 168 -52.54 1.28 -67.51
N LYS A 169 -52.35 2.49 -66.96
CA LYS A 169 -53.25 3.63 -67.22
C LYS A 169 -53.30 3.97 -68.71
N ASP A 170 -52.15 4.05 -69.37
CA ASP A 170 -52.05 4.37 -70.80
C ASP A 170 -52.66 3.26 -71.67
N SER A 171 -52.49 1.99 -71.30
CA SER A 171 -53.12 0.85 -71.98
C SER A 171 -54.65 0.89 -71.91
N ILE A 172 -55.21 1.24 -70.73
CA ILE A 172 -56.65 1.39 -70.54
C ILE A 172 -57.19 2.59 -71.35
N LEU A 173 -56.52 3.74 -71.28
CA LEU A 173 -56.96 4.98 -71.95
C LEU A 173 -56.83 4.93 -73.47
N SER A 174 -55.84 4.21 -74.00
CA SER A 174 -55.64 4.00 -75.44
C SER A 174 -56.51 2.87 -76.03
N GLY A 175 -57.38 2.26 -75.22
CA GLY A 175 -58.34 1.26 -75.68
C GLY A 175 -57.73 -0.11 -76.01
N GLY A 176 -56.59 -0.47 -75.40
CA GLY A 176 -56.04 -1.82 -75.47
C GLY A 176 -55.64 -2.28 -76.87
N ARG A 177 -55.04 -1.41 -77.69
CA ARG A 177 -54.37 -1.85 -78.93
C ARG A 177 -52.97 -2.32 -78.60
N THR A 178 -52.84 -3.60 -78.24
CA THR A 178 -51.59 -4.33 -78.47
C THR A 178 -51.26 -4.24 -79.96
N PHE A 179 -50.05 -3.80 -80.28
CA PHE A 179 -49.53 -3.74 -81.65
C PHE A 179 -49.79 -5.08 -82.38
N GLU A 180 -50.64 -5.04 -83.41
CA GLU A 180 -50.59 -6.02 -84.50
C GLU A 180 -49.43 -5.64 -85.44
N CYS A 181 -48.80 -6.66 -86.02
CA CYS A 181 -47.56 -6.66 -86.80
C CYS A 181 -47.33 -5.48 -87.76
#